data_AF-A0A257A8N2-F1
#
_entry.id   AF-A0A257A8N2-F1
#
_cell.length_a   1.000
_cell.length_b   1.000
_cell.length_c   1.000
_cell.angle_alpha   90.00
_cell.angle_beta   90.00
_cell.angle_gamma   90.00
#
_symmetry.space_group_name_H-M   'P 1'
#
loop_
_entity.id
_entity.type
_entity.pdbx_description
1 polymer ?
#
loop_
_entity_poly.entity_id
_entity_poly.type
_entity_poly.pdbx_seq_one_letter_code
_entity_poly.pdbx_strand_id
1 'polypeptide(L)'
;MSRYLLRQKLIVRGKSGVVHNVEVICLNGEKFIYIDLVNEDYESVAVKFIIGLDIGLKAYVRASKAHSNMAVEIVEKLGGVLDIV
;
A
#
# COMPACT_ATOMS: atom_id res chain seq x y z
N MET A 1 -9.18 7.81 12.97
CA MET A 1 -8.68 9.04 12.31
C MET A 1 -8.75 8.87 10.78
N SER A 2 -9.92 8.50 10.22
CA SER A 2 -10.00 7.68 8.99
C SER A 2 -10.75 8.33 7.79
N ARG A 3 -11.35 9.51 7.93
CA ARG A 3 -12.31 10.00 6.90
C ARG A 3 -11.72 10.74 5.68
N TYR A 4 -10.42 11.06 5.62
CA TYR A 4 -9.88 11.88 4.51
C TYR A 4 -8.44 11.56 4.12
N LEU A 5 -8.07 10.29 4.00
CA LEU A 5 -6.81 9.95 3.33
C LEU A 5 -6.97 10.23 1.84
N LEU A 6 -6.39 11.34 1.38
CA LEU A 6 -6.50 11.76 0.00
C LEU A 6 -5.64 10.83 -0.86
N ARG A 7 -6.29 9.96 -1.62
CA ARG A 7 -5.65 9.04 -2.56
C ARG A 7 -5.25 9.81 -3.82
N GLN A 8 -4.02 9.62 -4.26
CA GLN A 8 -3.47 10.22 -5.47
C GLN A 8 -3.01 9.12 -6.42
N LYS A 9 -3.20 9.31 -7.72
CA LYS A 9 -2.61 8.44 -8.73
C LYS A 9 -1.19 8.88 -9.01
N LEU A 10 -0.27 7.93 -9.00
CA LEU A 10 1.14 8.15 -9.30
C LEU A 10 1.56 7.20 -10.42
N ILE A 11 2.09 7.77 -11.50
CA ILE A 11 2.73 7.01 -12.57
C ILE A 11 4.23 6.96 -12.27
N VAL A 12 4.77 5.76 -12.11
CA VAL A 12 6.17 5.56 -11.73
C VAL A 12 6.76 4.38 -12.49
N ARG A 13 8.03 4.49 -12.87
CA ARG A 13 8.77 3.38 -13.49
C ARG A 13 9.46 2.58 -12.38
N GLY A 14 9.17 1.28 -12.31
CA GLY A 14 9.79 0.35 -11.37
C GLY A 14 11.23 0.00 -11.76
N LYS A 15 11.94 -0.68 -10.85
CA LYS A 15 13.31 -1.18 -11.08
C LYS A 15 13.35 -2.19 -12.23
N SER A 16 12.27 -2.91 -12.45
CA SER A 16 12.05 -3.81 -13.59
C SER A 16 12.01 -3.09 -14.95
N GLY A 17 11.88 -1.76 -14.97
CA GLY A 17 11.68 -0.97 -16.18
C GLY A 17 10.22 -0.86 -16.63
N VAL A 18 9.28 -1.55 -15.95
CA VAL A 18 7.84 -1.47 -16.17
C VAL A 18 7.27 -0.18 -15.58
N VAL A 19 6.31 0.43 -16.27
CA VAL A 19 5.59 1.62 -15.79
C VAL A 19 4.32 1.18 -15.07
N HIS A 20 4.19 1.60 -13.82
CA HIS A 20 3.05 1.29 -12.96
C HIS A 20 2.20 2.54 -12.72
N ASN A 21 0.88 2.35 -12.64
CA ASN A 21 -0.05 3.38 -12.17
C ASN A 21 -0.59 2.92 -10.81
N VAL A 22 -0.17 3.61 -9.74
CA VAL A 22 -0.47 3.21 -8.36
C VAL A 22 -1.25 4.28 -7.62
N GLU A 23 -2.14 3.84 -6.74
CA GLU A 23 -2.78 4.72 -5.77
C GLU A 23 -1.90 4.86 -4.54
N VAL A 24 -1.56 6.10 -4.21
CA VAL A 24 -0.74 6.45 -3.05
C VAL A 24 -1.46 7.41 -2.13
N ILE A 25 -1.09 7.39 -0.85
CA ILE A 25 -1.47 8.37 0.15
C ILE A 25 -0.22 9.17 0.52
N CYS A 26 -0.38 10.48 0.68
CA CYS A 26 0.66 11.34 1.25
C CYS A 26 0.43 11.53 2.75
N LEU A 27 1.37 11.08 3.58
CA LEU A 27 1.39 11.35 5.03
C LEU A 27 2.68 12.09 5.37
N ASN A 28 2.57 13.26 6.00
CA ASN A 28 3.72 14.09 6.40
C ASN A 28 4.73 14.36 5.27
N GLY A 29 4.25 14.48 4.02
CA GLY A 29 5.10 14.70 2.84
C GLY A 29 5.71 13.43 2.23
N GLU A 30 5.53 12.27 2.84
CA GLU A 30 5.98 10.98 2.33
C GLU A 30 4.84 10.23 1.63
N LYS A 31 5.14 9.55 0.52
CA LYS A 31 4.17 8.79 -0.28
C LYS A 31 4.17 7.32 0.11
N PHE A 32 2.99 6.77 0.33
CA PHE A 32 2.77 5.38 0.69
C PHE A 32 1.79 4.74 -0.28
N ILE A 33 2.06 3.53 -0.75
CA ILE A 33 1.09 2.75 -1.54
C ILE A 33 -0.09 2.40 -0.66
N TYR A 34 -1.30 2.65 -1.14
CA TYR A 34 -2.51 2.30 -0.40
C TYR A 34 -2.93 0.86 -0.65
N ILE A 35 -2.98 0.06 0.42
CA ILE A 35 -3.45 -1.33 0.41
C ILE A 35 -4.60 -1.47 1.41
N ASP A 36 -5.75 -1.95 0.95
CA ASP A 36 -6.95 -2.10 1.78
C ASP A 36 -7.36 -3.57 1.90
N LEU A 37 -6.90 -4.23 2.96
CA LEU A 37 -7.21 -5.63 3.26
C LEU A 37 -8.67 -5.85 3.72
N VAL A 38 -9.47 -4.79 3.83
CA VAL A 38 -10.88 -4.89 4.25
C VAL A 38 -11.81 -4.89 3.04
N ASN A 39 -11.49 -4.09 2.03
CA ASN A 39 -12.39 -3.85 0.88
C ASN A 39 -11.83 -4.33 -0.45
N GLU A 40 -10.55 -4.70 -0.53
CA GLU A 40 -9.94 -5.23 -1.75
C GLU A 40 -9.81 -6.75 -1.65
N ASP A 41 -9.95 -7.40 -2.81
CA ASP A 41 -9.67 -8.83 -2.93
C ASP A 41 -8.16 -9.11 -2.82
N TYR A 42 -7.85 -10.38 -2.60
CA TYR A 42 -6.48 -10.85 -2.40
C TYR A 42 -5.57 -10.60 -3.62
N GLU A 43 -6.12 -10.70 -4.84
CA GLU A 43 -5.34 -10.53 -6.07
C GLU A 43 -4.90 -9.07 -6.23
N SER A 44 -5.80 -8.12 -6.02
CA SER A 44 -5.51 -6.68 -6.02
C SER A 44 -4.46 -6.31 -4.98
N VAL A 45 -4.59 -6.84 -3.76
CA VAL A 45 -3.63 -6.66 -2.68
C VAL A 45 -2.25 -7.20 -3.06
N ALA A 46 -2.19 -8.43 -3.60
CA ALA A 46 -0.95 -9.07 -4.00
C ALA A 46 -0.24 -8.30 -5.13
N VAL A 47 -1.00 -7.81 -6.12
CA VAL A 47 -0.46 -6.97 -7.20
C VAL A 47 0.15 -5.69 -6.65
N LYS A 48 -0.55 -4.98 -5.75
CA LYS A 48 -0.02 -3.76 -5.12
C LYS A 48 1.22 -4.02 -4.29
N PHE A 49 1.27 -5.15 -3.59
CA PHE A 49 2.44 -5.59 -2.84
C PHE A 49 3.66 -5.79 -3.74
N ILE A 50 3.49 -6.54 -4.85
CA ILE A 50 4.55 -6.78 -5.84
C ILE A 50 5.04 -5.47 -6.46
N ILE A 51 4.10 -4.59 -6.83
CA ILE A 51 4.44 -3.27 -7.36
C ILE A 51 5.23 -2.46 -6.33
N GLY A 52 4.85 -2.52 -5.05
CA GLY A 52 5.58 -1.86 -3.96
C GLY A 52 7.03 -2.29 -3.84
N LEU A 53 7.30 -3.59 -3.99
CA LEU A 53 8.67 -4.11 -4.02
C LEU A 53 9.46 -3.58 -5.22
N ASP A 54 8.83 -3.54 -6.40
CA ASP A 54 9.47 -3.09 -7.64
C ASP A 54 9.80 -1.59 -7.63
N ILE A 55 8.88 -0.76 -7.13
CA ILE A 55 9.06 0.71 -7.10
C ILE A 55 9.79 1.20 -5.84
N GLY A 56 9.86 0.37 -4.80
CA GLY A 56 10.52 0.70 -3.53
C GLY A 56 9.78 1.74 -2.69
N LEU A 57 8.44 1.83 -2.80
CA LEU A 57 7.62 2.69 -1.95
C LEU A 57 7.13 1.92 -0.71
N LYS A 58 7.07 2.62 0.43
CA LYS A 58 6.45 2.13 1.66
C LYS A 58 4.95 1.94 1.47
N ALA A 59 4.32 1.12 2.32
CA ALA A 59 2.89 0.86 2.27
C ALA A 59 2.12 1.55 3.39
N TYR A 60 0.90 1.98 3.09
CA TYR A 60 -0.14 2.27 4.06
C TYR A 60 -1.15 1.14 3.98
N VAL A 61 -1.20 0.31 5.02
CA VAL A 61 -2.03 -0.89 5.05
C VAL A 61 -3.20 -0.66 5.99
N ARG A 62 -4.40 -0.65 5.42
CA ARG A 62 -5.65 -0.66 6.18
C ARG A 62 -6.11 -2.10 6.33
N ALA A 63 -6.31 -2.56 7.56
CA ALA A 63 -6.65 -3.95 7.85
C ALA A 63 -7.69 -4.05 8.96
N SER A 64 -8.52 -5.09 8.93
CA SER A 64 -9.31 -5.49 10.09
C SER A 64 -8.49 -6.41 10.99
N LYS A 65 -8.92 -6.62 12.24
CA LYS A 65 -8.27 -7.58 13.15
C LYS A 65 -8.12 -8.99 12.57
N ALA A 66 -9.02 -9.42 11.68
CA ALA A 66 -8.94 -10.73 11.05
C ALA A 66 -7.76 -10.85 10.07
N HIS A 67 -7.30 -9.73 9.50
CA HIS A 67 -6.25 -9.67 8.49
C HIS A 67 -4.91 -9.18 9.06
N SER A 68 -4.76 -9.13 10.39
CA SER A 68 -3.59 -8.54 11.05
C SER A 68 -2.28 -9.20 10.65
N ASN A 69 -2.27 -10.53 10.47
CA ASN A 69 -1.04 -11.25 10.14
C ASN A 69 -0.50 -10.86 8.76
N MET A 70 -1.38 -10.81 7.75
CA MET A 70 -1.02 -10.37 6.40
C MET A 70 -0.61 -8.90 6.38
N ALA A 71 -1.31 -8.06 7.16
CA ALA A 71 -0.99 -6.65 7.26
C ALA A 71 0.41 -6.41 7.85
N VAL A 72 0.77 -7.15 8.90
CA VAL A 72 2.11 -7.11 9.50
C VAL A 72 3.16 -7.55 8.51
N GLU A 73 2.96 -8.66 7.79
CA GLU A 73 3.92 -9.15 6.79
C GLU A 73 4.19 -8.11 5.69
N ILE A 74 3.13 -7.45 5.19
CA ILE A 74 3.27 -6.38 4.19
C ILE A 74 4.11 -5.22 4.74
N VAL A 75 3.83 -4.77 5.96
CA VAL A 75 4.58 -3.68 6.59
C VAL A 75 6.02 -4.08 6.92
N GLU A 76 6.30 -5.33 7.28
CA GLU A 76 7.67 -5.80 7.50
C GLU A 76 8.50 -5.81 6.22
N LYS A 77 7.89 -6.15 5.08
CA LYS A 77 8.59 -6.26 3.78
C LYS A 77 8.74 -4.92 3.07
N LEU A 78 7.71 -4.08 3.09
CA LEU A 78 7.71 -2.78 2.40
C LEU A 78 8.08 -1.61 3.32
N GLY A 79 7.96 -1.77 4.64
CA GLY A 79 7.90 -0.67 5.58
C GLY A 79 6.57 0.11 5.49
N GLY A 80 6.34 0.98 6.47
CA GLY A 80 5.27 1.96 6.41
C GLY A 80 4.33 1.93 7.62
N VAL A 81 3.03 2.12 7.36
CA VAL A 81 2.02 2.39 8.39
C VAL A 81 0.92 1.34 8.34
N LEU A 82 0.57 0.80 9.51
CA LEU A 82 -0.56 -0.11 9.71
C LEU A 82 -1.71 0.65 10.40
N ASP A 83 -2.88 0.68 9.77
CA ASP A 83 -4.13 1.22 10.31
C ASP A 83 -5.13 0.08 10.53
N ILE A 84 -5.35 -0.28 11.80
CA ILE A 84 -6.31 -1.33 12.18
C ILE A 84 -7.68 -0.67 12.40
N VAL A 85 -8.68 -1.09 11.61
CA VAL A 85 -10.07 -0.61 11.64
C VAL A 85 -11.06 -1.66 12.11
#